data_AF-S4RUR0-F1
#
_entry.id   AF-S4RUR0-F1
#
_cell.length_a   1.000
_cell.length_b   1.000
_cell.length_c   1.000
_cell.angle_alpha   90.00
_cell.angle_beta   90.00
_cell.angle_gamma   90.00
#
_symmetry.space_group_name_H-M   'P 1'
#
loop_
_entity.id
_entity.type
_entity.pdbx_description
1 polymer ?
#
loop_
_entity_poly.entity_id
_entity_poly.type
_entity_poly.pdbx_seq_one_letter_code
_entity_poly.pdbx_strand_id
1 'polypeptide(L)'
;TLSHTPPSRRGQQPSFFVVYNMVSTEVLAVFENTSEELLDLFENFCDLFRNATLHSDAAQFPCSASSNNHARQIQRRFKHTIINAKYGGNTEAVKRLLAQLPISAQSYSSSPYLDLSLFSYDDKWVSVMERPKACGDHPIRFYARDSGLLKFKIQAGMLGRPVPPSARRLVAFTFHPSEPFAISVQRTNAEYVVNFHMRHVCT
;
A
#
# COMPACT_ATOMS: atom_id res chain seq x y z
N THR A 1 8.91 12.76 -45.99
CA THR A 1 9.84 12.20 -45.00
C THR A 1 9.33 12.52 -43.61
N LEU A 2 8.40 11.70 -43.12
CA LEU A 2 7.88 11.81 -41.75
C LEU A 2 8.78 10.96 -40.85
N SER A 3 9.58 11.64 -40.03
CA SER A 3 10.42 11.01 -39.02
C SER A 3 9.54 10.37 -37.95
N HIS A 4 9.46 9.04 -37.96
CA HIS A 4 9.00 8.27 -36.81
C HIS A 4 9.95 8.53 -35.63
N THR A 5 9.57 9.42 -34.72
CA THR A 5 10.14 9.42 -33.38
C THR A 5 9.72 8.12 -32.69
N PRO A 6 10.66 7.23 -32.31
CA PRO A 6 10.30 6.03 -31.57
C PRO A 6 9.66 6.42 -30.23
N PRO A 7 8.77 5.58 -29.68
CA PRO A 7 8.20 5.82 -28.36
C PRO A 7 9.34 5.95 -27.36
N SER A 8 9.41 7.10 -26.68
CA SER A 8 10.46 7.38 -25.72
C SER A 8 10.48 6.30 -24.62
N ARG A 9 11.59 5.56 -24.48
CA ARG A 9 11.86 4.56 -23.42
C ARG A 9 11.99 5.21 -22.03
N ARG A 10 11.04 6.04 -21.60
CA ARG A 10 11.13 6.83 -20.34
C ARG A 10 10.93 6.00 -19.05
N GLY A 11 11.00 4.67 -19.11
CA GLY A 11 10.89 3.79 -17.94
C GLY A 11 12.10 2.87 -17.70
N GLN A 12 13.18 3.02 -18.48
CA GLN A 12 14.33 2.11 -18.45
C GLN A 12 15.65 2.82 -18.15
N GLN A 13 15.62 3.93 -17.41
CA GLN A 13 16.89 4.52 -16.98
C GLN A 13 17.47 3.67 -15.84
N PRO A 14 18.75 3.25 -15.93
CA PRO A 14 19.41 2.59 -14.83
C PRO A 14 19.42 3.56 -13.64
N SER A 15 19.06 3.05 -12.47
CA SER A 15 19.09 3.80 -11.22
C SER A 15 19.84 2.99 -10.18
N PHE A 16 20.54 3.69 -9.29
CA PHE A 16 21.28 3.09 -8.20
C PHE A 16 20.63 3.43 -6.86
N PHE A 17 20.65 2.48 -5.94
CA PHE A 17 20.34 2.67 -4.54
C PHE A 17 21.65 2.76 -3.77
N VAL A 18 21.82 3.81 -2.98
CA VAL A 18 23.02 4.04 -2.17
C VAL A 18 22.63 3.94 -0.70
N VAL A 19 23.31 3.04 0.03
CA VAL A 19 23.18 2.95 1.49
C VAL A 19 24.27 3.82 2.10
N TYR A 20 23.84 4.94 2.69
CA TYR A 20 24.73 5.93 3.27
C TYR A 20 24.56 5.97 4.78
N ASN A 21 25.67 5.91 5.52
CA ASN A 21 25.68 6.07 6.96
C ASN A 21 25.70 7.57 7.30
N MET A 22 24.59 8.08 7.85
CA MET A 22 24.47 9.49 8.21
C MET A 22 25.42 9.90 9.36
N VAL A 23 25.88 8.96 10.19
CA VAL A 23 26.76 9.23 11.35
C VAL A 23 28.24 9.18 10.94
N SER A 24 28.68 8.08 10.31
CA SER A 24 30.09 7.95 9.88
C SER A 24 30.40 8.70 8.59
N THR A 25 29.37 9.17 7.87
CA THR A 25 29.47 9.86 6.57
C THR A 25 30.04 9.01 5.43
N GLU A 26 29.83 7.69 5.51
CA GLU A 26 30.38 6.72 4.56
C GLU A 26 29.30 6.09 3.68
N VAL A 27 29.66 5.77 2.44
CA VAL A 27 28.86 4.91 1.55
C VAL A 27 29.15 3.47 1.92
N LEU A 28 28.14 2.78 2.46
CA LEU A 28 28.26 1.39 2.89
C LEU A 28 28.04 0.40 1.73
N ALA A 29 27.13 0.73 0.81
CA ALA A 29 26.82 -0.11 -0.34
C ALA A 29 26.18 0.69 -1.48
N VAL A 30 26.35 0.20 -2.71
CA VAL A 30 25.70 0.71 -3.92
C VAL A 30 25.09 -0.47 -4.67
N PHE A 31 23.78 -0.41 -4.92
CA PHE A 31 23.04 -1.45 -5.61
C PHE A 31 22.42 -0.92 -6.89
N GLU A 32 22.43 -1.72 -7.95
CA GLU A 32 21.61 -1.44 -9.13
C GLU A 32 20.12 -1.71 -8.85
N ASN A 33 19.23 -1.10 -9.63
CA ASN A 33 17.80 -1.38 -9.56
C ASN A 33 17.37 -2.78 -10.02
N THR A 34 18.35 -3.60 -10.41
CA THR A 34 18.23 -5.02 -10.73
C THR A 34 18.86 -5.93 -9.68
N SER A 35 19.32 -5.40 -8.54
CA SER A 35 19.96 -6.19 -7.48
C SER A 35 18.98 -7.15 -6.81
N GLU A 36 19.22 -8.46 -6.97
CA GLU A 36 18.47 -9.50 -6.26
C GLU A 36 18.78 -9.51 -4.75
N GLU A 37 20.01 -9.16 -4.38
CA GLU A 37 20.44 -9.03 -2.98
C GLU A 37 19.67 -7.93 -2.25
N LEU A 38 19.58 -6.74 -2.83
CA LEU A 38 18.79 -5.66 -2.24
C LEU A 38 17.31 -6.03 -2.18
N LEU A 39 16.80 -6.77 -3.17
CA LEU A 39 15.44 -7.27 -3.11
C LEU A 39 15.27 -8.22 -1.93
N ASP A 40 16.15 -9.20 -1.73
CA ASP A 40 16.05 -10.14 -0.62
C ASP A 40 16.08 -9.43 0.75
N LEU A 41 16.98 -8.45 0.92
CA LEU A 41 17.00 -7.58 2.10
C LEU A 41 15.69 -6.84 2.27
N PHE A 42 15.14 -6.27 1.19
CA PHE A 42 13.87 -5.57 1.23
C PHE A 42 12.71 -6.51 1.59
N GLU A 43 12.62 -7.71 1.02
CA GLU A 43 11.51 -8.64 1.29
C GLU A 43 11.53 -9.17 2.73
N ASN A 44 12.72 -9.42 3.29
CA ASN A 44 12.88 -9.98 4.63
C ASN A 44 12.88 -8.91 5.74
N PHE A 45 13.25 -7.67 5.42
CA PHE A 45 13.42 -6.60 6.40
C PHE A 45 12.69 -5.30 6.02
N CYS A 46 11.59 -5.37 5.26
CA CYS A 46 10.90 -4.18 4.71
C CYS A 46 10.52 -3.14 5.76
N ASP A 47 10.29 -3.53 7.01
CA ASP A 47 9.95 -2.60 8.09
C ASP A 47 11.12 -1.68 8.49
N LEU A 48 12.38 -2.12 8.32
CA LEU A 48 13.56 -1.28 8.55
C LEU A 48 13.72 -0.18 7.47
N PHE A 49 13.11 -0.37 6.30
CA PHE A 49 13.06 0.63 5.23
C PHE A 49 11.89 1.62 5.41
N ARG A 50 11.00 1.38 6.37
CA ARG A 50 9.87 2.24 6.71
C ARG A 50 10.17 3.03 7.98
N ASN A 51 9.31 4.00 8.29
CA ASN A 51 9.52 4.86 9.45
C ASN A 51 9.64 4.03 10.74
N ALA A 52 10.76 4.19 11.42
CA ALA A 52 11.16 3.47 12.62
C ALA A 52 10.46 4.00 13.87
N THR A 53 9.15 4.26 13.83
CA THR A 53 8.35 4.45 15.06
C THR A 53 8.12 3.11 15.77
N LEU A 54 9.13 2.23 15.78
CA LEU A 54 9.23 1.04 16.63
C LEU A 54 9.17 1.41 18.13
N HIS A 55 9.36 2.69 18.48
CA HIS A 55 9.40 3.19 19.85
C HIS A 55 8.13 3.88 20.34
N SER A 56 7.05 3.95 19.54
CA SER A 56 5.75 4.36 20.07
C SER A 56 4.89 3.13 20.34
N ASP A 57 4.31 3.03 21.54
CA ASP A 57 3.40 1.94 21.88
C ASP A 57 2.19 1.82 20.93
N ALA A 58 1.90 2.88 20.16
CA ALA A 58 0.84 2.93 19.15
C ALA A 58 1.19 2.27 17.80
N ALA A 59 2.44 1.84 17.58
CA ALA A 59 2.91 1.26 16.32
C ALA A 59 3.46 -0.17 16.48
N GLN A 60 3.05 -0.88 17.54
CA GLN A 60 3.64 -2.14 17.97
C GLN A 60 3.52 -3.30 16.97
N PHE A 61 2.62 -3.23 15.97
CA PHE A 61 2.36 -4.34 15.06
C PHE A 61 2.27 -3.87 13.60
N PRO A 62 3.41 -3.57 12.93
CA PRO A 62 3.39 -3.28 11.51
C PRO A 62 2.83 -4.49 10.76
N CYS A 63 1.86 -4.27 9.86
CA CYS A 63 1.38 -5.31 8.95
C CYS A 63 2.14 -5.23 7.63
N SER A 64 3.24 -5.99 7.52
CA SER A 64 4.15 -5.96 6.37
C SER A 64 4.54 -7.36 5.90
N ALA A 65 5.23 -7.46 4.76
CA ALA A 65 5.73 -8.75 4.29
C ALA A 65 6.83 -9.36 5.17
N SER A 66 7.55 -8.56 5.96
CA SER A 66 8.54 -9.07 6.93
C SER A 66 7.89 -9.58 8.21
N SER A 67 6.80 -8.95 8.67
CA SER A 67 6.18 -9.24 9.97
C SER A 67 4.88 -10.06 9.90
N ASN A 68 4.20 -10.10 8.76
CA ASN A 68 2.87 -10.70 8.62
C ASN A 68 2.82 -11.75 7.49
N ASN A 69 2.38 -12.97 7.82
CA ASN A 69 2.28 -14.09 6.88
C ASN A 69 1.37 -13.82 5.68
N HIS A 70 0.23 -13.16 5.90
CA HIS A 70 -0.72 -12.85 4.83
C HIS A 70 -0.18 -11.76 3.90
N ALA A 71 0.41 -10.70 4.45
CA ALA A 71 1.08 -9.66 3.67
C ALA A 71 2.22 -10.26 2.83
N ARG A 72 3.03 -11.13 3.43
CA ARG A 72 4.10 -11.88 2.74
C ARG A 72 3.56 -12.71 1.59
N GLN A 73 2.45 -13.41 1.79
CA GLN A 73 1.84 -14.21 0.74
C GLN A 73 1.30 -13.34 -0.41
N ILE A 74 0.69 -12.18 -0.11
CA ILE A 74 0.25 -11.22 -1.13
C ILE A 74 1.43 -10.72 -1.95
N GLN A 75 2.53 -10.33 -1.30
CA GLN A 75 3.74 -9.88 -2.00
C GLN A 75 4.34 -10.98 -2.89
N ARG A 76 4.44 -12.22 -2.39
CA ARG A 76 4.93 -13.37 -3.18
C ARG A 76 4.06 -13.63 -4.41
N ARG A 77 2.73 -13.57 -4.26
CA ARG A 77 1.80 -13.70 -5.39
C ARG A 77 1.99 -12.57 -6.39
N PHE A 78 2.13 -11.33 -5.93
CA PHE A 78 2.39 -10.18 -6.79
C PHE A 78 3.71 -10.34 -7.57
N LYS A 79 4.80 -10.73 -6.91
CA LYS A 79 6.08 -11.07 -7.54
C LYS A 79 5.90 -12.13 -8.61
N HIS A 80 5.21 -13.23 -8.30
CA HIS A 80 4.97 -14.33 -9.23
C HIS A 80 4.13 -13.90 -10.45
N THR A 81 3.12 -13.05 -10.25
CA THR A 81 2.34 -12.47 -11.35
C THR A 81 3.21 -11.66 -12.31
N ILE A 82 4.17 -10.88 -11.80
CA ILE A 82 5.09 -10.12 -12.66
C ILE A 82 6.04 -11.05 -13.42
N ILE A 83 6.58 -12.07 -12.76
CA ILE A 83 7.48 -13.05 -13.37
C ILE A 83 6.79 -13.75 -14.55
N ASN A 84 5.53 -14.17 -14.38
CA ASN A 84 4.80 -14.94 -15.37
C ASN A 84 4.06 -14.09 -16.43
N ALA A 85 4.09 -12.76 -16.33
CA ALA A 85 3.42 -11.89 -17.28
C ALA A 85 4.11 -11.90 -18.65
N LYS A 86 3.37 -11.56 -19.72
CA LYS A 86 3.95 -11.33 -21.04
C LYS A 86 4.91 -10.13 -20.96
N TYR A 87 6.17 -10.33 -21.35
CA TYR A 87 7.28 -9.37 -21.15
C TYR A 87 7.69 -9.17 -19.67
N GLY A 88 7.33 -10.12 -18.81
CA GLY A 88 7.81 -10.21 -17.43
C GLY A 88 9.18 -10.88 -17.34
N GLY A 89 9.47 -11.41 -16.15
CA GLY A 89 10.72 -12.12 -15.83
C GLY A 89 11.24 -11.73 -14.45
N ASN A 90 12.29 -12.43 -13.98
CA ASN A 90 12.84 -12.16 -12.65
C ASN A 90 13.37 -10.73 -12.53
N THR A 91 14.13 -10.28 -13.51
CA THR A 91 14.70 -8.92 -13.55
C THR A 91 13.64 -7.83 -13.51
N GLU A 92 12.53 -8.01 -14.25
CA GLU A 92 11.42 -7.04 -14.24
C GLU A 92 10.64 -7.07 -12.92
N ALA A 93 10.53 -8.24 -12.28
CA ALA A 93 9.97 -8.34 -10.93
C ALA A 93 10.84 -7.63 -9.90
N VAL A 94 12.16 -7.80 -9.96
CA VAL A 94 13.14 -7.12 -9.09
C VAL A 94 13.03 -5.61 -9.25
N LYS A 95 13.13 -5.10 -10.47
CA LYS A 95 12.99 -3.66 -10.76
C LYS A 95 11.68 -3.11 -10.21
N ARG A 96 10.56 -3.82 -10.44
CA ARG A 96 9.24 -3.36 -10.03
C ARG A 96 9.03 -3.36 -8.53
N LEU A 97 9.58 -4.35 -7.83
CA LEU A 97 9.51 -4.41 -6.38
C LEU A 97 10.42 -3.35 -5.74
N LEU A 98 11.65 -3.18 -6.22
CA LEU A 98 12.59 -2.17 -5.74
C LEU A 98 12.17 -0.73 -6.08
N ALA A 99 11.37 -0.51 -7.12
CA ALA A 99 10.80 0.79 -7.45
C ALA A 99 9.87 1.37 -6.35
N GLN A 100 9.56 0.59 -5.30
CA GLN A 100 8.86 1.07 -4.12
C GLN A 100 9.77 1.86 -3.15
N LEU A 101 11.10 1.76 -3.32
CA LEU A 101 12.08 2.47 -2.52
C LEU A 101 12.43 3.83 -3.16
N PRO A 102 12.75 4.86 -2.36
CA PRO A 102 12.61 4.89 -0.90
C PRO A 102 11.14 4.98 -0.48
N ILE A 103 10.81 4.36 0.65
CA ILE A 103 9.43 4.39 1.16
C ILE A 103 9.17 5.71 1.88
N SER A 104 8.06 6.36 1.53
CA SER A 104 7.60 7.53 2.27
C SER A 104 7.19 7.13 3.70
N ALA A 105 7.77 7.83 4.67
CA ALA A 105 7.58 7.60 6.10
C ALA A 105 6.12 7.72 6.58
N GLN A 106 5.28 8.44 5.84
CA GLN A 106 3.87 8.69 6.18
C GLN A 106 2.90 7.90 5.30
N SER A 107 3.38 6.97 4.48
CA SER A 107 2.52 6.25 3.51
C SER A 107 1.90 4.97 4.05
N TYR A 108 2.11 4.60 5.32
CA TYR A 108 1.59 3.36 5.90
C TYR A 108 0.86 3.65 7.21
N SER A 109 -0.35 3.11 7.31
CA SER A 109 -1.14 3.13 8.54
C SER A 109 -0.68 2.01 9.48
N SER A 110 -0.56 2.32 10.78
CA SER A 110 -0.34 1.34 11.85
C SER A 110 -1.65 0.84 12.50
N SER A 111 -2.81 1.23 11.97
CA SER A 111 -4.10 0.88 12.57
C SER A 111 -4.38 -0.64 12.55
N PRO A 112 -4.85 -1.23 13.65
CA PRO A 112 -5.21 -2.65 13.73
C PRO A 112 -6.37 -3.03 12.79
N TYR A 113 -7.16 -2.06 12.32
CA TYR A 113 -8.21 -2.29 11.33
C TYR A 113 -7.68 -2.76 9.97
N LEU A 114 -6.42 -2.45 9.66
CA LEU A 114 -5.74 -2.85 8.43
C LEU A 114 -4.74 -3.99 8.67
N ASP A 115 -4.73 -4.60 9.85
CA ASP A 115 -3.90 -5.77 10.11
C ASP A 115 -4.50 -7.00 9.42
N LEU A 116 -3.75 -7.56 8.47
CA LEU A 116 -4.14 -8.75 7.73
C LEU A 116 -4.15 -10.03 8.57
N SER A 117 -3.58 -10.02 9.78
CA SER A 117 -3.68 -11.10 10.77
C SER A 117 -5.03 -11.10 11.48
N LEU A 118 -5.65 -9.92 11.64
CA LEU A 118 -6.95 -9.76 12.31
C LEU A 118 -8.10 -9.82 11.31
N PHE A 119 -7.95 -9.15 10.16
CA PHE A 119 -9.03 -8.97 9.19
C PHE A 119 -8.66 -9.43 7.78
N SER A 120 -9.65 -10.01 7.11
CA SER A 120 -9.67 -10.25 5.68
C SER A 120 -10.57 -9.22 5.02
N TYR A 121 -9.99 -8.45 4.10
CA TYR A 121 -10.67 -7.44 3.29
C TYR A 121 -10.03 -7.40 1.89
N ASP A 122 -10.72 -6.76 0.95
CA ASP A 122 -10.25 -6.62 -0.44
C ASP A 122 -9.33 -5.39 -0.57
N ASP A 123 -8.05 -5.65 -0.86
CA ASP A 123 -6.97 -4.65 -0.88
C ASP A 123 -7.10 -3.63 -2.03
N LYS A 124 -7.95 -3.94 -3.01
CA LYS A 124 -8.33 -3.06 -4.12
C LYS A 124 -9.06 -1.81 -3.62
N TRP A 125 -9.84 -1.92 -2.55
CA TRP A 125 -10.67 -0.84 -2.03
C TRP A 125 -10.04 -0.11 -0.84
N VAL A 126 -9.20 -0.77 -0.06
CA VAL A 126 -8.51 -0.21 1.10
C VAL A 126 -7.23 -0.99 1.37
N SER A 127 -6.15 -0.35 1.81
CA SER A 127 -4.89 -1.06 2.13
C SER A 127 -4.12 -0.36 3.23
N VAL A 128 -3.20 -1.09 3.88
CA VAL A 128 -2.25 -0.54 4.88
C VAL A 128 -1.50 0.68 4.32
N MET A 129 -1.17 0.64 3.04
CA MET A 129 -0.57 1.76 2.34
C MET A 129 -1.62 2.84 2.05
N GLU A 130 -1.43 4.03 2.63
CA GLU A 130 -2.31 5.20 2.52
C GLU A 130 -2.19 5.84 1.14
N ARG A 131 -2.89 5.25 0.17
CA ARG A 131 -3.04 5.80 -1.18
C ARG A 131 -4.50 5.88 -1.57
N PRO A 132 -4.94 6.91 -2.32
CA PRO A 132 -6.29 6.98 -2.83
C PRO A 132 -6.66 5.73 -3.64
N LYS A 133 -7.79 5.12 -3.29
CA LYS A 133 -8.37 3.94 -3.95
C LYS A 133 -9.60 4.33 -4.75
N ALA A 134 -10.05 3.46 -5.66
CA ALA A 134 -11.32 3.67 -6.33
C ALA A 134 -12.46 3.68 -5.29
N CYS A 135 -13.38 4.62 -5.38
CA CYS A 135 -14.58 4.63 -4.54
C CYS A 135 -15.61 3.68 -5.15
N GLY A 136 -15.84 2.54 -4.49
CA GLY A 136 -16.91 1.61 -4.85
C GLY A 136 -18.27 2.09 -4.35
N ASP A 137 -19.34 1.62 -4.99
CA ASP A 137 -20.72 1.88 -4.53
C ASP A 137 -21.14 0.96 -3.38
N HIS A 138 -20.45 -0.17 -3.24
CA HIS A 138 -20.73 -1.18 -2.22
C HIS A 138 -19.86 -0.99 -0.97
N PRO A 139 -20.36 -1.38 0.21
CA PRO A 139 -19.58 -1.33 1.43
C PRO A 139 -18.36 -2.24 1.36
N ILE A 140 -17.22 -1.74 1.83
CA ILE A 140 -16.01 -2.53 2.03
C ILE A 140 -16.25 -3.41 3.27
N ARG A 141 -16.09 -4.72 3.14
CA ARG A 141 -16.39 -5.69 4.21
C ARG A 141 -15.09 -6.17 4.86
N PHE A 142 -15.09 -6.19 6.19
CA PHE A 142 -13.99 -6.70 7.00
C PHE A 142 -14.46 -7.95 7.75
N TYR A 143 -13.88 -9.08 7.38
CA TYR A 143 -14.15 -10.38 7.99
C TYR A 143 -13.03 -10.72 8.96
N ALA A 144 -13.34 -11.30 10.11
CA ALA A 144 -12.29 -11.77 11.00
C ALA A 144 -11.55 -12.96 10.40
N ARG A 145 -10.23 -12.98 10.52
CA ARG A 145 -9.38 -14.04 9.96
C ARG A 145 -9.56 -15.37 10.66
N ASP A 146 -9.83 -15.36 11.97
CA ASP A 146 -9.99 -16.54 12.80
C ASP A 146 -11.27 -17.35 12.48
N SER A 147 -12.37 -16.65 12.19
CA SER A 147 -13.72 -17.19 12.15
C SER A 147 -14.42 -16.99 10.82
N GLY A 148 -13.91 -16.12 9.95
CA GLY A 148 -14.56 -15.71 8.71
C GLY A 148 -15.83 -14.88 8.92
N LEU A 149 -16.18 -14.54 10.16
CA LEU A 149 -17.36 -13.75 10.47
C LEU A 149 -17.16 -12.29 10.05
N LEU A 150 -18.19 -11.72 9.43
CA LEU A 150 -18.23 -10.30 9.12
C LEU A 150 -18.23 -9.49 10.42
N LYS A 151 -17.18 -8.69 10.66
CA LYS A 151 -17.05 -7.87 11.88
C LYS A 151 -17.61 -6.46 11.69
N PHE A 152 -17.30 -5.83 10.56
CA PHE A 152 -17.81 -4.50 10.23
C PHE A 152 -17.74 -4.21 8.73
N LYS A 153 -18.34 -3.10 8.33
CA LYS A 153 -18.31 -2.59 6.96
C LYS A 153 -18.01 -1.10 6.98
N ILE A 154 -17.32 -0.62 5.95
CA ILE A 154 -17.07 0.81 5.73
C ILE A 154 -17.77 1.23 4.44
N GLN A 155 -18.67 2.20 4.54
CA GLN A 155 -19.37 2.78 3.39
C GLN A 155 -18.73 4.13 3.06
N ALA A 156 -17.85 4.15 2.06
CA ALA A 156 -17.28 5.41 1.59
C ALA A 156 -18.23 6.15 0.65
N GLY A 157 -18.89 5.45 -0.28
CA GLY A 157 -19.67 6.08 -1.35
C GLY A 157 -20.86 6.92 -0.88
N MET A 158 -21.20 7.95 -1.66
CA MET A 158 -22.39 8.77 -1.43
C MET A 158 -23.68 7.94 -1.59
N LEU A 159 -24.46 7.84 -0.53
CA LEU A 159 -25.81 7.27 -0.60
C LEU A 159 -26.76 8.28 -1.28
N GLY A 160 -27.48 7.84 -2.31
CA GLY A 160 -28.66 8.55 -2.82
C GLY A 160 -28.42 9.70 -3.82
N ARG A 161 -27.19 9.93 -4.32
CA ARG A 161 -26.97 10.89 -5.43
C ARG A 161 -26.69 10.17 -6.75
N PRO A 162 -27.41 10.48 -7.84
CA PRO A 162 -27.09 9.95 -9.16
C PRO A 162 -25.69 10.41 -9.57
N VAL A 163 -24.88 9.45 -10.02
CA VAL A 163 -23.47 9.66 -10.31
C VAL A 163 -23.31 9.86 -11.81
N PRO A 164 -22.62 10.91 -12.28
CA PRO A 164 -22.26 11.03 -13.68
C PRO A 164 -21.33 9.86 -14.08
N PRO A 165 -21.63 9.11 -15.16
CA PRO A 165 -20.89 7.90 -15.54
C PRO A 165 -19.42 8.13 -15.93
N SER A 166 -18.96 9.37 -16.07
CA SER A 166 -17.62 9.73 -16.55
C SER A 166 -16.59 10.03 -15.45
N ALA A 167 -16.97 10.14 -14.18
CA ALA A 167 -16.06 10.55 -13.12
C ALA A 167 -15.48 9.35 -12.34
N ARG A 168 -14.17 9.10 -12.49
CA ARG A 168 -13.44 8.13 -11.66
C ARG A 168 -13.29 8.70 -10.24
N ARG A 169 -14.17 8.27 -9.33
CA ARG A 169 -14.12 8.69 -7.92
C ARG A 169 -12.99 7.99 -7.19
N LEU A 170 -12.17 8.76 -6.49
CA LEU A 170 -11.15 8.26 -5.59
C LEU A 170 -11.51 8.59 -4.15
N VAL A 171 -11.18 7.68 -3.24
CA VAL A 171 -11.33 7.84 -1.80
C VAL A 171 -9.99 7.57 -1.12
N ALA A 172 -9.59 8.48 -0.23
CA ALA A 172 -8.50 8.28 0.70
C ALA A 172 -9.07 7.86 2.06
N PHE A 173 -8.41 6.93 2.73
CA PHE A 173 -8.77 6.50 4.09
C PHE A 173 -7.64 6.82 5.05
N THR A 174 -8.01 7.31 6.22
CA THR A 174 -7.10 7.49 7.36
C THR A 174 -7.73 6.77 8.54
N PHE A 175 -7.04 5.75 9.06
CA PHE A 175 -7.52 4.98 10.21
C PHE A 175 -6.79 5.45 11.46
N HIS A 176 -7.51 5.61 12.57
CA HIS A 176 -6.87 5.93 13.83
C HIS A 176 -5.98 4.75 14.27
N PRO A 177 -4.78 5.01 14.82
CA PRO A 177 -3.88 3.94 15.26
C PRO A 177 -4.45 3.13 16.44
N SER A 178 -5.23 3.74 17.34
CA SER A 178 -5.72 3.10 18.57
C SER A 178 -7.23 3.15 18.79
N GLU A 179 -7.92 4.14 18.19
CA GLU A 179 -9.32 4.42 18.51
C GLU A 179 -10.20 3.77 17.45
N PRO A 180 -11.46 3.43 17.77
CA PRO A 180 -12.34 2.75 16.84
C PRO A 180 -12.94 3.70 15.80
N PHE A 181 -12.06 4.38 15.05
CA PHE A 181 -12.35 5.52 14.22
C PHE A 181 -11.56 5.49 12.91
N ALA A 182 -12.22 5.86 11.81
CA ALA A 182 -11.59 6.10 10.52
C ALA A 182 -12.27 7.26 9.80
N ILE A 183 -11.52 7.92 8.92
CA ILE A 183 -11.99 8.99 8.05
C ILE A 183 -11.88 8.51 6.62
N SER A 184 -12.93 8.73 5.82
CA SER A 184 -12.84 8.57 4.37
C SER A 184 -13.08 9.92 3.69
N VAL A 185 -12.16 10.32 2.81
CA VAL A 185 -12.24 11.58 2.06
C VAL A 185 -12.33 11.27 0.57
N GLN A 186 -13.42 11.71 -0.05
CA GLN A 186 -13.59 11.70 -1.50
C GLN A 186 -13.42 13.10 -2.06
N ARG A 187 -12.72 13.20 -3.19
CA ARG A 187 -12.68 14.42 -3.99
C ARG A 187 -13.46 14.20 -5.28
N THR A 188 -14.52 14.97 -5.48
CA THR A 188 -15.32 14.96 -6.71
C THR A 188 -15.27 16.34 -7.33
N ASN A 189 -14.50 16.49 -8.42
CA ASN A 189 -14.20 17.78 -9.05
C ASN A 189 -13.63 18.80 -8.04
N ALA A 190 -14.45 19.76 -7.60
CA ALA A 190 -14.12 20.81 -6.65
C ALA A 190 -14.66 20.56 -5.22
N GLU A 191 -15.47 19.53 -5.02
CA GLU A 191 -16.09 19.24 -3.73
C GLU A 191 -15.37 18.10 -3.00
N TYR A 192 -15.34 18.22 -1.67
CA TYR A 192 -14.88 17.18 -0.76
C TYR A 192 -16.06 16.59 0.00
N VAL A 193 -16.17 15.27 -0.01
CA VAL A 193 -17.09 14.53 0.86
C VAL A 193 -16.25 13.80 1.89
N VAL A 194 -16.47 14.13 3.16
CA VAL A 194 -15.77 13.54 4.30
C VAL A 194 -16.78 12.73 5.10
N ASN A 195 -16.49 11.44 5.30
CA ASN A 195 -17.26 10.60 6.22
C ASN A 195 -16.39 10.21 7.41
N PHE A 196 -17.02 10.26 8.58
CA PHE A 196 -16.47 9.81 9.84
C PHE A 196 -17.06 8.44 10.19
N HIS A 197 -16.21 7.43 10.31
CA HIS A 197 -16.60 6.05 10.62
C HIS A 197 -16.25 5.79 12.08
N MET A 198 -17.25 5.59 12.92
CA MET A 198 -17.07 5.27 14.33
C MET A 198 -17.74 3.92 14.62
N ARG A 199 -17.06 3.07 15.38
CA ARG A 199 -17.69 1.84 15.88
C ARG A 199 -18.68 2.21 16.98
N HIS A 200 -19.96 1.97 16.74
CA HIS A 200 -20.96 2.01 17.79
C HIS A 200 -20.90 0.71 18.59
N VAL A 201 -20.45 0.77 19.84
CA VAL A 201 -20.59 -0.35 20.78
C VAL A 201 -21.99 -0.21 21.37
N CYS A 202 -22.93 -1.07 20.97
CA CYS A 202 -24.16 -1.20 21.75
C CYS A 202 -23.78 -1.87 23.07
N THR A 203 -23.86 -1.11 24.16
CA THR A 203 -23.95 -1.63 25.53
C THR A 203 -25.30 -2.29 25.75
#